data_AF-A0A9J6GR81-F1
#
_entry.id   AF-A0A9J6GR81-F1
#
_cell.length_a   1.000
_cell.length_b   1.000
_cell.length_c   1.000
_cell.angle_alpha   90.00
_cell.angle_beta   90.00
_cell.angle_gamma   90.00
#
_symmetry.space_group_name_H-M   'P 1'
#
loop_
_entity.id
_entity.type
_entity.pdbx_description
1 polymer ?
#
loop_
_entity_poly.entity_id
_entity_poly.type
_entity_poly.pdbx_seq_one_letter_code
_entity_poly.pdbx_strand_id
1 'polypeptide(L)'
;MSSESSPQAAGAAAPDRFSRDPPSPSAGPSAYRTLLPTLPTGKLSENALFLHGDPSARPYGVEDFASALENITDLRAIECLGPFQYNHVWRVTFRAENEMEALAARTEIVVKGRRCLVINPHQREVAVRCIGFHQGCLTN
;
A
#
# COMPACT_ATOMS: atom_id res chain seq x y z
N MET A 1 -19.44 55.14 -57.87
CA MET A 1 -20.12 55.39 -56.58
C MET A 1 -19.63 54.29 -55.64
N SER A 2 -18.56 54.54 -54.88
CA SER A 2 -18.63 54.96 -53.45
C SER A 2 -19.12 53.76 -52.60
N SER A 3 -18.44 53.21 -51.59
CA SER A 3 -17.39 53.72 -50.70
C SER A 3 -16.67 52.58 -49.94
N GLU A 4 -15.52 52.93 -49.37
CA GLU A 4 -14.79 52.33 -48.24
C GLU A 4 -15.62 51.60 -47.16
N SER A 5 -15.03 50.58 -46.52
CA SER A 5 -14.52 50.68 -45.13
C SER A 5 -14.05 49.33 -44.54
N SER A 6 -12.80 49.28 -44.09
CA SER A 6 -12.32 48.48 -42.93
C SER A 6 -12.73 49.22 -41.63
N PRO A 7 -12.64 48.69 -40.37
CA PRO A 7 -11.70 47.66 -39.86
C PRO A 7 -12.22 46.65 -38.77
N GLN A 8 -11.42 45.59 -38.57
CA GLN A 8 -10.97 44.90 -37.34
C GLN A 8 -11.85 44.74 -36.07
N ALA A 9 -11.98 43.49 -35.58
CA ALA A 9 -11.92 43.14 -34.15
C ALA A 9 -11.71 41.62 -33.93
N ALA A 10 -10.99 41.30 -32.86
CA ALA A 10 -10.42 40.00 -32.53
C ALA A 10 -11.41 39.02 -31.89
N GLY A 11 -11.20 37.72 -32.11
CA GLY A 11 -11.85 36.62 -31.42
C GLY A 11 -10.92 35.42 -31.34
N ALA A 12 -10.40 35.16 -30.15
CA ALA A 12 -9.41 34.14 -29.85
C ALA A 12 -10.01 32.73 -29.73
N ALA A 13 -9.16 31.75 -30.02
CA ALA A 13 -9.07 30.42 -29.41
C ALA A 13 -10.25 29.43 -29.53
N ALA A 14 -10.04 28.39 -30.35
CA ALA A 14 -9.67 27.04 -29.85
C ALA A 14 -9.60 26.04 -31.01
N PRO A 15 -8.46 25.36 -31.25
CA PRO A 15 -8.49 24.07 -31.93
C PRO A 15 -8.61 22.94 -30.91
N ASP A 16 -9.70 22.20 -31.08
CA ASP A 16 -9.86 20.76 -30.91
C ASP A 16 -8.61 20.01 -30.41
N ARG A 17 -8.67 19.50 -29.18
CA ARG A 17 -7.74 18.50 -28.66
C ARG A 17 -8.50 17.21 -28.35
N PHE A 18 -9.04 16.57 -29.39
CA PHE A 18 -9.24 15.13 -29.35
C PHE A 18 -7.98 14.45 -29.90
N SER A 19 -6.94 14.38 -29.08
CA SER A 19 -5.79 13.52 -29.33
C SER A 19 -5.50 12.68 -28.09
N ARG A 20 -5.80 11.42 -28.29
CA ARG A 20 -5.62 10.24 -27.47
C ARG A 20 -4.14 10.05 -27.12
N ASP A 21 -3.81 10.02 -25.83
CA ASP A 21 -2.58 9.40 -25.32
C ASP A 21 -2.86 8.74 -23.95
N PRO A 22 -2.66 7.41 -23.80
CA PRO A 22 -2.63 6.69 -22.53
C PRO A 22 -1.18 6.60 -21.97
N PRO A 23 -0.99 6.17 -20.71
CA PRO A 23 -0.27 6.89 -19.67
C PRO A 23 1.25 6.70 -19.67
N SER A 24 1.98 7.67 -19.12
CA SER A 24 3.30 7.43 -18.53
C SER A 24 3.24 7.63 -17.02
N PRO A 25 3.21 6.55 -16.21
CA PRO A 25 3.66 6.65 -14.84
C PRO A 25 5.19 6.82 -14.90
N SER A 26 5.67 8.04 -14.64
CA SER A 26 7.09 8.27 -14.37
C SER A 26 7.49 7.44 -13.16
N ALA A 27 8.03 6.25 -13.44
CA ALA A 27 8.66 5.36 -12.49
C ALA A 27 9.96 6.01 -12.00
N GLY A 28 9.86 6.79 -10.92
CA GLY A 28 10.89 6.74 -9.90
C GLY A 28 10.51 5.63 -8.92
N PRO A 29 11.44 4.84 -8.36
CA PRO A 29 11.16 4.10 -7.15
C PRO A 29 10.89 5.16 -6.07
N SER A 30 9.62 5.54 -5.90
CA SER A 30 9.20 6.18 -4.67
C SER A 30 9.49 5.13 -3.62
N ALA A 31 10.66 5.25 -2.99
CA ALA A 31 11.04 4.50 -1.82
C ALA A 31 10.03 4.90 -0.75
N TYR A 32 8.85 4.28 -0.80
CA TYR A 32 7.79 4.51 0.14
C TYR A 32 8.36 4.06 1.47
N ARG A 33 8.67 5.04 2.32
CA ARG A 33 9.03 4.76 3.70
C ARG A 33 7.78 4.16 4.32
N THR A 34 7.81 2.85 4.58
CA THR A 34 6.77 2.13 5.30
C THR A 34 6.61 2.78 6.67
N LEU A 35 5.66 3.71 6.79
CA LEU A 35 5.32 4.33 8.05
C LEU A 35 4.35 3.40 8.75
N LEU A 36 4.88 2.57 9.65
CA LEU A 36 4.05 1.76 10.51
C LEU A 36 3.31 2.69 11.49
N PRO A 37 1.98 2.63 11.58
CA PRO A 37 1.27 3.34 12.64
C PRO A 37 1.72 2.82 14.00
N THR A 38 1.50 3.60 15.05
CA THR A 38 1.66 3.11 16.42
C THR A 38 0.77 1.91 16.61
N LEU A 39 1.38 0.73 16.73
CA LEU A 39 0.65 -0.51 16.96
C LEU A 39 0.18 -0.55 18.42
N PRO A 40 -1.06 -1.00 18.66
CA PRO A 40 -1.52 -1.24 20.01
C PRO A 40 -0.62 -2.29 20.65
N THR A 41 -0.33 -2.12 21.93
CA THR A 41 0.42 -3.05 22.75
C THR A 41 -0.41 -3.49 23.95
N GLY A 42 -0.14 -4.68 24.47
CA GLY A 42 -0.91 -5.30 25.56
C GLY A 42 -1.95 -6.30 25.07
N LYS A 43 -2.97 -6.57 25.89
CA LYS A 43 -3.92 -7.70 25.68
C LYS A 43 -4.67 -7.69 24.34
N LEU A 44 -4.81 -6.53 23.72
CA LEU A 44 -5.48 -6.36 22.44
C LEU A 44 -4.64 -6.84 21.24
N SER A 45 -3.38 -7.19 21.48
CA SER A 45 -2.41 -7.59 20.46
C SER A 45 -1.85 -9.00 20.65
N GLU A 46 -2.18 -9.68 21.76
CA GLU A 46 -1.63 -11.00 22.11
C GLU A 46 -1.84 -12.04 21.00
N ASN A 47 -2.98 -11.98 20.30
CA ASN A 47 -3.28 -12.84 19.16
C ASN A 47 -3.47 -12.06 17.85
N ALA A 48 -2.85 -10.89 17.70
CA ALA A 48 -3.05 -10.06 16.53
C ALA A 48 -1.76 -9.79 15.74
N LEU A 49 -1.87 -9.90 14.41
CA LEU A 49 -0.84 -9.47 13.46
C LEU A 49 -1.35 -8.33 12.59
N PHE A 50 -0.41 -7.56 12.08
CA PHE A 50 -0.69 -6.46 11.16
C PHE A 50 -0.12 -6.77 9.79
N LEU A 51 -0.96 -6.69 8.77
CA LEU A 51 -0.61 -6.90 7.38
C LEU A 51 -0.47 -5.53 6.72
N HIS A 52 0.73 -5.17 6.32
CA HIS A 52 0.99 -3.94 5.60
C HIS A 52 1.07 -4.24 4.11
N GLY A 53 -0.01 -3.93 3.39
CA GLY A 53 -0.11 -4.04 1.95
C GLY A 53 0.67 -2.95 1.21
N ASP A 54 1.08 -3.26 -0.01
CA ASP A 54 1.69 -2.30 -0.92
C ASP A 54 0.67 -1.19 -1.29
N PRO A 55 1.00 0.09 -1.05
CA PRO A 55 0.09 1.19 -1.35
C PRO A 55 -0.34 1.30 -2.83
N SER A 56 0.38 0.67 -3.76
CA SER A 56 0.11 0.69 -5.20
C SER A 56 -1.03 -0.24 -5.63
N ALA A 57 -1.43 -1.21 -4.79
CA ALA A 57 -2.51 -2.16 -5.09
C ALA A 57 -3.85 -1.81 -4.44
N ARG A 58 -3.95 -0.62 -3.82
CA ARG A 58 -5.18 -0.08 -3.25
C ARG A 58 -6.29 0.09 -4.31
N PRO A 59 -7.57 0.02 -3.92
CA PRO A 59 -8.06 -0.34 -2.59
C PRO A 59 -7.92 -1.83 -2.30
N TYR A 60 -7.75 -2.18 -1.03
CA TYR A 60 -7.78 -3.56 -0.56
C TYR A 60 -9.15 -3.87 0.05
N GLY A 61 -9.68 -5.05 -0.25
CA GLY A 61 -10.87 -5.62 0.36
C GLY A 61 -10.55 -6.78 1.31
N VAL A 62 -11.54 -7.18 2.10
CA VAL A 62 -11.43 -8.34 3.00
C VAL A 62 -11.18 -9.63 2.21
N GLU A 63 -11.79 -9.76 1.03
CA GLU A 63 -11.65 -10.94 0.16
C GLU A 63 -10.22 -11.11 -0.37
N ASP A 64 -9.53 -10.01 -0.67
CA ASP A 64 -8.13 -10.05 -1.14
C ASP A 64 -7.22 -10.69 -0.09
N PHE A 65 -7.41 -10.29 1.18
CA PHE A 65 -6.63 -10.82 2.29
C PHE A 65 -7.08 -12.22 2.71
N ALA A 66 -8.39 -12.51 2.71
CA ALA A 66 -8.90 -13.84 3.01
C ALA A 66 -8.33 -14.88 2.03
N SER A 67 -8.36 -14.58 0.72
CA SER A 67 -7.80 -15.47 -0.31
C SER A 67 -6.29 -15.67 -0.13
N ALA A 68 -5.54 -14.62 0.23
CA ALA A 68 -4.11 -14.74 0.52
C ALA A 68 -3.83 -15.59 1.78
N LEU A 69 -4.69 -15.49 2.80
CA LEU A 69 -4.56 -16.21 4.06
C LEU A 69 -4.97 -17.68 3.96
N GLU A 70 -5.97 -18.03 3.14
CA GLU A 70 -6.37 -19.43 2.88
C GLU A 70 -5.22 -20.32 2.42
N ASN A 71 -4.26 -19.74 1.71
CA ASN A 71 -3.08 -20.45 1.22
C ASN A 71 -2.03 -20.71 2.31
N ILE A 72 -2.24 -20.19 3.52
CA ILE A 72 -1.23 -20.13 4.60
C ILE A 72 -1.75 -20.73 5.90
N THR A 73 -2.98 -20.40 6.30
CA THR A 73 -3.61 -20.79 7.56
C THR A 73 -5.10 -21.09 7.31
N ASP A 74 -5.72 -21.83 8.24
CA ASP A 74 -7.15 -22.11 8.17
C ASP A 74 -7.94 -20.85 8.53
N LEU A 75 -8.87 -20.43 7.65
CA LEU A 75 -9.66 -19.21 7.91
C LEU A 75 -10.52 -19.30 9.17
N ARG A 76 -10.85 -20.50 9.67
CA ARG A 76 -11.62 -20.67 10.91
C ARG A 76 -10.77 -20.35 12.14
N ALA A 77 -9.45 -20.37 12.02
CA ALA A 77 -8.53 -19.91 13.07
C ALA A 77 -8.56 -18.39 13.22
N ILE A 78 -9.02 -17.66 12.21
CA ILE A 78 -9.14 -16.20 12.25
C ILE A 78 -10.44 -15.84 13.00
N GLU A 79 -10.30 -15.03 14.04
CA GLU A 79 -11.41 -14.44 14.77
C GLU A 79 -11.93 -13.18 14.07
N CYS A 80 -11.01 -12.33 13.60
CA CYS A 80 -11.35 -11.06 12.97
C CYS A 80 -10.30 -10.65 11.93
N LEU A 81 -10.76 -10.10 10.81
CA LEU A 81 -9.92 -9.52 9.77
C LEU A 81 -10.53 -8.17 9.36
N GLY A 82 -9.76 -7.09 9.44
CA GLY A 82 -10.28 -5.76 9.12
C GLY A 82 -9.21 -4.69 8.93
N PRO A 83 -9.58 -3.54 8.35
CA PRO A 83 -8.67 -2.42 8.14
C PRO A 83 -8.24 -1.81 9.49
N PHE A 84 -6.99 -1.35 9.56
CA PHE A 84 -6.41 -0.76 10.75
C PHE A 84 -5.71 0.57 10.44
N GLN A 85 -6.32 1.68 10.86
CA GLN A 85 -5.87 3.07 10.68
C GLN A 85 -5.70 3.53 9.22
N TYR A 86 -4.82 2.89 8.46
CA TYR A 86 -4.57 3.20 7.05
C TYR A 86 -5.23 2.14 6.14
N ASN A 87 -5.78 2.56 5.00
CA ASN A 87 -6.43 1.66 4.01
C ASN A 87 -5.54 0.54 3.43
N HIS A 88 -4.25 0.53 3.77
CA HIS A 88 -3.29 -0.49 3.36
C HIS A 88 -2.73 -1.30 4.54
N VAL A 89 -3.12 -0.98 5.78
CA VAL A 89 -2.74 -1.75 6.97
C VAL A 89 -3.99 -2.46 7.46
N TRP A 90 -3.88 -3.78 7.64
CA TRP A 90 -4.98 -4.63 8.06
C TRP A 90 -4.58 -5.35 9.34
N ARG A 91 -5.53 -5.51 10.26
CA ARG A 91 -5.36 -6.32 11.46
C ARG A 91 -6.02 -7.67 11.23
N VAL A 92 -5.28 -8.73 11.53
CA VAL A 92 -5.79 -10.08 11.63
C VAL A 92 -5.66 -10.52 13.09
N THR A 93 -6.75 -11.01 13.67
CA THR A 93 -6.81 -11.52 15.03
C THR A 93 -7.15 -13.01 14.97
N PHE A 94 -6.37 -13.82 15.68
CA PHE A 94 -6.50 -15.26 15.72
C PHE A 94 -7.20 -15.71 17.01
N ARG A 95 -7.90 -16.84 16.92
CA ARG A 95 -8.52 -17.50 18.07
C ARG A 95 -7.49 -18.14 19.00
N ALA A 96 -6.35 -18.56 18.44
CA ALA A 96 -5.27 -19.24 19.17
C ALA A 96 -3.90 -18.68 18.74
N GLU A 97 -2.98 -18.58 19.69
CA GLU A 97 -1.62 -18.07 19.48
C GLU A 97 -0.82 -18.95 18.50
N ASN A 98 -0.94 -20.28 18.57
CA ASN A 98 -0.22 -21.20 17.69
C ASN A 98 -0.49 -20.95 16.18
N GLU A 99 -1.73 -20.59 15.82
CA GLU A 99 -2.10 -20.28 14.44
C GLU A 99 -1.56 -18.92 13.99
N MET A 100 -1.48 -17.97 14.93
CA MET A 100 -0.81 -16.70 14.71
C MET A 100 0.69 -16.90 14.45
N GLU A 101 1.36 -17.77 15.21
CA GLU A 101 2.79 -18.05 15.05
C GLU A 101 3.13 -18.61 13.66
N ALA A 102 2.26 -19.43 13.08
CA ALA A 102 2.44 -19.94 11.73
C ALA A 102 2.45 -18.83 10.66
N LEU A 103 1.62 -17.79 10.84
CA LEU A 103 1.65 -16.61 9.96
C LEU A 103 2.79 -15.65 10.33
N ALA A 104 3.11 -15.48 11.62
CA ALA A 104 4.20 -14.63 12.09
C ALA A 104 5.59 -15.16 11.67
N ALA A 105 5.75 -16.47 11.55
CA ALA A 105 6.95 -17.10 11.00
C ALA A 105 7.22 -16.68 9.54
N ARG A 106 6.20 -16.16 8.84
CA ARG A 106 6.35 -15.55 7.53
C ARG A 106 6.51 -14.04 7.71
N THR A 107 7.63 -13.50 7.22
CA THR A 107 7.87 -12.05 7.22
C THR A 107 7.06 -11.32 6.15
N GLU A 108 6.64 -12.04 5.11
CA GLU A 108 5.90 -11.49 3.97
C GLU A 108 4.92 -12.50 3.36
N ILE A 109 3.83 -11.98 2.81
CA ILE A 109 2.81 -12.70 2.06
C ILE A 109 2.51 -11.96 0.75
N VAL A 110 1.83 -12.62 -0.19
CA VAL A 110 1.43 -12.02 -1.46
C VAL A 110 -0.08 -11.79 -1.46
N VAL A 111 -0.50 -10.53 -1.62
CA VAL A 111 -1.91 -10.13 -1.71
C VAL A 111 -2.08 -9.34 -3.01
N LYS A 112 -3.04 -9.73 -3.86
CA LYS A 112 -3.24 -9.15 -5.21
C LYS A 112 -1.95 -9.13 -6.07
N GLY A 113 -1.11 -10.16 -5.94
CA GLY A 113 0.18 -10.24 -6.64
C GLY A 113 1.24 -9.23 -6.16
N ARG A 114 1.01 -8.53 -5.05
CA ARG A 114 1.98 -7.61 -4.44
C ARG A 114 2.45 -8.11 -3.08
N ARG A 115 3.69 -7.78 -2.74
CA ARG A 115 4.29 -8.11 -1.44
C ARG A 115 3.58 -7.33 -0.34
N CYS A 116 3.20 -8.04 0.71
CA CYS A 116 2.56 -7.51 1.90
C CYS A 116 3.36 -7.98 3.12
N LEU A 117 3.75 -7.04 3.97
CA LEU A 117 4.58 -7.34 5.13
C LEU A 117 3.70 -7.83 6.28
N VAL A 118 4.15 -8.89 6.95
CA VAL A 118 3.52 -9.34 8.20
C VAL A 118 4.31 -8.72 9.35
N ILE A 119 3.62 -7.97 10.19
CA ILE A 119 4.19 -7.30 11.35
C ILE A 119 3.55 -7.88 12.60
N ASN A 120 4.39 -8.49 13.43
CA ASN A 120 4.01 -8.91 14.77
C ASN A 120 4.32 -7.78 15.76
N PRO A 121 3.32 -7.25 16.50
CA PRO A 121 3.56 -6.19 17.48
C PRO A 121 4.42 -6.64 18.68
N HIS A 122 4.50 -7.95 18.95
CA HIS A 122 5.30 -8.54 20.03
C HIS A 122 6.75 -8.82 19.61
N GLN A 123 6.99 -9.10 18.33
CA GLN A 123 8.35 -9.21 17.79
C GLN A 123 8.79 -7.85 17.25
N ARG A 124 9.46 -7.07 18.10
CA ARG A 124 9.92 -5.70 17.83
C ARG A 124 10.96 -5.57 16.69
N GLU A 125 11.38 -6.66 16.06
CA GLU A 125 12.34 -6.64 14.96
C GLU A 125 11.73 -7.24 13.69
N VAL A 126 10.94 -6.43 12.98
CA VAL A 126 10.82 -6.63 11.53
C VAL A 126 12.09 -6.02 10.94
N ALA A 127 13.13 -6.85 10.76
CA ALA A 127 14.31 -6.47 9.98
C ALA A 127 13.89 -6.30 8.51
N VAL A 128 13.25 -5.17 8.20
CA VAL A 128 13.06 -4.75 6.82
C VAL A 128 14.46 -4.47 6.30
N ARG A 129 15.01 -5.42 5.54
CA ARG A 129 16.27 -5.23 4.84
C ARG A 129 16.05 -4.14 3.79
N CYS A 130 16.29 -2.90 4.19
CA CYS A 130 16.51 -1.80 3.27
C CYS A 130 17.76 -2.15 2.46
N ILE A 131 17.59 -2.79 1.30
CA ILE A 131 18.60 -2.83 0.25
C ILE A 131 18.70 -1.41 -0.34
N GLY A 132 19.36 -0.53 0.41
CA GLY A 132 19.41 0.90 0.11
C GLY A 132 20.22 1.68 1.15
N PHE A 133 21.26 1.10 1.72
CA PHE A 133 22.31 1.90 2.36
C PHE A 133 23.27 2.36 1.26
N HIS A 134 23.02 3.55 0.71
CA HIS A 134 24.11 4.33 0.14
C HIS A 134 24.89 4.86 1.35
N GLN A 135 25.86 4.07 1.80
CA GLN A 135 26.90 4.54 2.72
C GLN A 135 27.71 5.59 1.96
N GLY A 136 27.26 6.84 2.05
CA GLY A 136 27.88 7.98 1.40
C GLY A 136 27.84 9.16 2.34
N CYS A 137 29.02 9.46 2.88
CA CYS A 137 29.41 10.75 3.46
C CYS A 137 28.86 11.05 4.87
N LEU A 138 29.69 10.80 5.89
CA LEU A 138 30.24 11.90 6.67
C LEU A 138 31.56 11.43 7.31
N THR A 139 32.66 11.70 6.62
CA THR A 139 33.99 11.73 7.22
C THR A 139 34.69 12.95 6.65
N ASN A 140 34.58 14.04 7.40
CA ASN A 140 35.67 14.91 7.87
C ASN A 140 35.15 16.33 8.06
#